data_AF-A0A3P7RB03-F1
#
_entry.id   AF-A0A3P7RB03-F1
#
_cell.length_a   1.000
_cell.length_b   1.000
_cell.length_c   1.000
_cell.angle_alpha   90.00
_cell.angle_beta   90.00
_cell.angle_gamma   90.00
#
_symmetry.space_group_name_H-M   'P 1'
#
loop_
_entity.id
_entity.type
_entity.pdbx_description
1 polymer ?
#
loop_
_entity_poly.entity_id
_entity_poly.type
_entity_poly.pdbx_seq_one_letter_code
_entity_poly.pdbx_strand_id
1 'polypeptide(L)'
;MPAHQRSLFDAIYDKDAYEHMRLLEQKYQVRENFLALQDEINGEMRYILVEWLSDVITDFSLSMDSLHLAVSIVDRTLIALQCPRSQLQLVGSAAMVLASKMEDAESVSADQMAKATDNTY
;
A
#
# COMPACT_ATOMS: atom_id res chain seq x y z
N MET A 1 -6.25 28.90 -11.21
CA MET A 1 -4.91 29.01 -11.82
C MET A 1 -5.02 28.68 -13.30
N PRO A 2 -4.55 29.53 -14.23
CA PRO A 2 -4.71 29.30 -15.67
C PRO A 2 -3.80 28.15 -16.15
N ALA A 3 -4.30 27.32 -17.07
CA ALA A 3 -3.66 26.07 -17.52
C ALA A 3 -2.24 26.26 -18.09
N HIS A 4 -1.97 27.41 -18.72
CA HIS A 4 -0.66 27.77 -19.25
C HIS A 4 0.43 27.92 -18.17
N GLN A 5 0.06 28.29 -16.94
CA GLN A 5 1.01 28.43 -15.83
C GLN A 5 1.33 27.07 -15.18
N ARG A 6 0.40 26.10 -15.21
CA ARG A 6 0.68 24.72 -14.77
C ARG A 6 1.74 24.06 -15.67
N SER A 7 1.55 24.13 -16.98
CA SER A 7 2.47 23.54 -17.98
C SER A 7 3.93 24.03 -17.88
N LEU A 8 4.15 25.29 -17.48
CA LEU A 8 5.51 25.83 -17.34
C LEU A 8 6.16 25.44 -16.01
N PHE A 9 5.37 25.29 -14.95
CA PHE A 9 5.83 24.74 -13.67
C PHE A 9 6.18 23.26 -13.79
N ASP A 10 5.35 22.49 -14.52
CA ASP A 10 5.59 21.08 -14.80
C ASP A 10 6.95 20.88 -15.49
N ALA A 11 7.23 21.62 -16.58
CA ALA A 11 8.50 21.51 -17.30
C ALA A 11 9.77 21.87 -16.50
N ILE A 12 9.67 22.72 -15.47
CA ILE A 12 10.83 23.11 -14.63
C ILE A 12 11.16 22.00 -13.64
N TYR A 13 10.14 21.36 -13.05
CA TYR A 13 10.33 20.35 -12.01
C TYR A 13 10.26 18.92 -12.53
N ASP A 14 9.82 18.68 -13.76
CA ASP A 14 9.66 17.34 -14.33
C ASP A 14 10.93 16.50 -14.19
N LYS A 15 12.09 17.09 -14.47
CA LYS A 15 13.38 16.40 -14.35
C LYS A 15 13.70 16.05 -12.90
N ASP A 16 13.60 17.03 -12.00
CA ASP A 16 13.93 16.83 -10.58
C ASP A 16 12.94 15.87 -9.91
N ALA A 17 11.66 15.96 -10.25
CA ALA A 17 10.62 15.05 -9.79
C ALA A 17 10.86 13.63 -10.29
N TYR A 18 11.20 13.46 -11.58
CA TYR A 18 11.57 12.16 -12.13
C TYR A 18 12.80 11.57 -11.43
N GLU A 19 13.87 12.35 -11.29
CA GLU A 19 15.08 11.93 -10.58
C GLU A 19 14.77 11.56 -9.12
N HIS A 20 13.93 12.34 -8.44
CA HIS A 20 13.48 12.03 -7.08
C HIS A 20 12.70 10.71 -7.02
N MET A 21 11.72 10.51 -7.90
CA MET A 21 10.95 9.25 -7.98
C MET A 21 11.87 8.04 -8.21
N ARG A 22 12.86 8.16 -9.10
CA ARG A 22 13.85 7.10 -9.35
C ARG A 22 14.72 6.80 -8.13
N LEU A 23 15.10 7.82 -7.37
CA LEU A 23 15.83 7.64 -6.11
C LEU A 23 14.97 6.94 -5.05
N LEU A 24 13.67 7.29 -4.95
CA LEU A 24 12.75 6.63 -4.02
C LEU A 24 12.50 5.16 -4.42
N GLU A 25 12.36 4.87 -5.71
CA GLU A 25 12.20 3.51 -6.23
C GLU A 25 13.37 2.61 -5.83
N GLN A 26 14.60 3.11 -5.96
CA GLN A 26 15.80 2.39 -5.51
C GLN A 26 15.87 2.25 -4.00
N LYS A 27 15.51 3.30 -3.26
CA LYS A 27 15.57 3.31 -1.79
C LYS A 27 14.57 2.34 -1.15
N TYR A 28 13.36 2.23 -1.71
CA TYR A 28 12.26 1.45 -1.15
C TYR A 28 12.00 0.14 -1.89
N GLN A 29 12.97 -0.33 -2.68
CA GLN A 29 12.89 -1.60 -3.39
C GLN A 29 12.73 -2.77 -2.42
N VAL A 30 11.73 -3.61 -2.68
CA VAL A 30 11.53 -4.88 -1.99
C VAL A 30 12.42 -5.93 -2.67
N ARG A 31 13.26 -6.63 -1.90
CA ARG A 31 14.13 -7.68 -2.43
C ARG A 31 13.30 -8.85 -2.95
N GLU A 32 13.76 -9.47 -4.03
CA GLU A 32 13.22 -10.75 -4.48
C GLU A 32 13.32 -11.79 -3.36
N ASN A 33 12.28 -12.63 -3.23
CA ASN A 33 12.21 -13.71 -2.25
C ASN A 33 12.33 -13.27 -0.77
N PHE A 34 11.98 -12.02 -0.43
CA PHE A 34 12.03 -11.54 0.95
C PHE A 34 11.17 -12.36 1.93
N LEU A 35 10.13 -13.04 1.44
CA LEU A 35 9.29 -13.92 2.25
C LEU A 35 10.04 -15.16 2.76
N ALA A 36 11.21 -15.51 2.20
CA ALA A 36 12.07 -16.53 2.78
C ALA A 36 12.63 -16.14 4.17
N LEU A 37 12.48 -14.88 4.57
CA LEU A 37 12.78 -14.41 5.91
C LEU A 37 11.66 -14.68 6.92
N GLN A 38 10.44 -15.01 6.46
CA GLN A 38 9.29 -15.26 7.32
C GLN A 38 9.21 -16.75 7.71
N ASP A 39 8.86 -17.01 8.96
CA ASP A 39 8.69 -18.38 9.46
C ASP A 39 7.34 -18.99 9.06
N GLU A 40 6.26 -18.20 9.06
CA GLU A 40 4.89 -18.69 8.84
C GLU A 40 4.24 -18.20 7.52
N ILE A 41 4.73 -17.10 6.95
CA ILE A 41 4.12 -16.47 5.77
C ILE A 41 4.80 -16.93 4.49
N ASN A 42 4.01 -17.32 3.50
CA ASN A 42 4.50 -17.67 2.17
C ASN A 42 3.86 -16.80 1.07
N GLY A 43 4.33 -16.97 -0.16
CA GLY A 43 3.87 -16.18 -1.31
C GLY A 43 2.39 -16.36 -1.64
N GLU A 44 1.82 -17.54 -1.40
CA GLU A 44 0.39 -17.83 -1.60
C GLU A 44 -0.48 -17.07 -0.59
N MET A 45 -0.08 -17.04 0.69
CA MET A 45 -0.79 -16.26 1.71
C MET A 45 -0.75 -14.76 1.39
N ARG A 46 0.40 -14.26 0.92
CA ARG A 46 0.50 -12.87 0.44
C ARG A 46 -0.42 -12.63 -0.76
N TYR A 47 -0.46 -13.55 -1.73
CA TYR A 47 -1.35 -13.44 -2.89
C TYR A 47 -2.82 -13.32 -2.45
N ILE A 48 -3.28 -14.21 -1.56
CA ILE A 48 -4.65 -14.20 -1.02
C ILE A 48 -4.94 -12.88 -0.30
N LEU A 49 -3.98 -12.37 0.48
CA LEU A 49 -4.15 -11.06 1.13
C LEU A 49 -4.31 -9.93 0.11
N VAL A 50 -3.48 -9.90 -0.94
CA VAL A 50 -3.52 -8.84 -1.95
C VAL A 50 -4.78 -8.92 -2.81
N GLU A 51 -5.25 -10.13 -3.13
CA GLU A 51 -6.55 -10.36 -3.78
C GLU A 51 -7.68 -9.77 -2.92
N TRP A 52 -7.71 -10.08 -1.63
CA TRP A 52 -8.69 -9.50 -0.71
C TRP A 52 -8.58 -7.96 -0.60
N LEU A 53 -7.36 -7.40 -0.56
CA LEU A 53 -7.19 -5.93 -0.57
C LEU A 53 -7.71 -5.29 -1.88
N SER A 54 -7.68 -6.02 -3.00
CA SER A 54 -8.27 -5.57 -4.26
C SER A 54 -9.80 -5.49 -4.18
N ASP A 55 -10.43 -6.42 -3.48
CA ASP A 55 -11.87 -6.37 -3.22
C ASP A 55 -12.21 -5.18 -2.31
N VAL A 56 -11.40 -4.96 -1.26
CA VAL A 56 -11.57 -3.82 -0.33
C VAL A 56 -11.52 -2.48 -1.06
N ILE A 57 -10.56 -2.24 -1.96
CA ILE A 57 -10.54 -0.97 -2.70
C ILE A 57 -11.77 -0.80 -3.59
N THR A 58 -12.34 -1.90 -4.10
CA THR A 58 -13.54 -1.88 -4.93
C THR A 58 -14.77 -1.54 -4.09
N ASP A 59 -14.94 -2.20 -2.94
CA ASP A 59 -16.06 -2.02 -2.03
C ASP A 59 -16.10 -0.61 -1.42
N PHE A 60 -14.93 -0.04 -1.10
CA PHE A 60 -14.81 1.31 -0.55
C PHE A 60 -14.52 2.38 -1.60
N SER A 61 -14.51 2.03 -2.90
CA SER A 61 -14.23 2.95 -4.02
C SER A 61 -12.92 3.75 -3.84
N LEU A 62 -11.87 3.09 -3.34
CA LEU A 62 -10.54 3.66 -3.15
C LEU A 62 -9.71 3.62 -4.44
N SER A 63 -8.68 4.44 -4.52
CA SER A 63 -7.78 4.50 -5.66
C SER A 63 -6.86 3.28 -5.78
N MET A 64 -6.37 3.03 -7.01
CA MET A 64 -5.30 2.04 -7.24
C MET A 64 -3.99 2.44 -6.56
N ASP A 65 -3.73 3.74 -6.40
CA ASP A 65 -2.55 4.24 -5.69
C ASP A 65 -2.57 3.81 -4.22
N SER A 66 -3.74 3.82 -3.56
CA SER A 66 -3.93 3.24 -2.23
C SER A 66 -3.61 1.75 -2.16
N LEU A 67 -4.04 0.95 -3.15
CA LEU A 67 -3.69 -0.47 -3.20
C LEU A 67 -2.17 -0.67 -3.32
N HIS A 68 -1.53 0.04 -4.25
CA HIS A 68 -0.09 -0.06 -4.46
C HIS A 68 0.69 0.36 -3.20
N LEU A 69 0.26 1.42 -2.53
CA LEU A 69 0.87 1.87 -1.29
C LEU A 69 0.62 0.86 -0.14
N ALA A 70 -0.58 0.33 0.01
CA ALA A 70 -0.91 -0.68 1.02
C ALA A 70 -0.05 -1.93 0.85
N VAL A 71 0.05 -2.47 -0.38
CA VAL A 71 0.92 -3.61 -0.71
C VAL A 71 2.38 -3.31 -0.37
N SER A 72 2.86 -2.10 -0.70
CA SER A 72 4.22 -1.68 -0.36
C SER A 72 4.46 -1.60 1.15
N ILE A 73 3.48 -1.15 1.93
CA ILE A 73 3.53 -1.13 3.40
C ILE A 73 3.55 -2.56 3.96
N VAL A 74 2.69 -3.46 3.45
CA VAL A 74 2.65 -4.88 3.86
C VAL A 74 4.01 -5.53 3.63
N ASP A 75 4.56 -5.42 2.43
CA ASP A 75 5.83 -6.08 2.07
C ASP A 75 6.98 -5.58 2.94
N ARG A 76 7.09 -4.26 3.15
CA ARG A 76 8.12 -3.70 4.03
C ARG A 76 7.94 -4.10 5.48
N THR A 77 6.71 -4.27 5.95
CA THR A 77 6.42 -4.77 7.30
C THR A 77 6.88 -6.21 7.46
N LEU A 78 6.61 -7.06 6.47
CA LEU A 78 7.08 -8.46 6.42
C LEU A 78 8.60 -8.59 6.20
N ILE A 79 9.28 -7.56 5.70
CA ILE A 79 10.75 -7.53 5.71
C ILE A 79 11.29 -7.21 7.11
N ALA A 80 10.63 -6.31 7.83
CA ALA A 80 11.11 -5.78 9.09
C ALA A 80 10.75 -6.64 10.31
N LEU A 81 9.62 -7.36 10.28
CA LEU A 81 9.03 -8.05 11.43
C LEU A 81 8.56 -9.45 11.05
N GLN A 82 8.72 -10.41 11.97
CA GLN A 82 8.04 -11.71 11.86
C GLN A 82 6.54 -11.53 12.05
N CYS A 83 5.75 -12.11 11.15
CA CYS A 83 4.30 -12.03 11.18
C CYS A 83 3.71 -13.44 11.36
N PRO A 84 2.99 -13.69 12.47
CA PRO A 84 2.19 -14.90 12.61
C PRO A 84 1.12 -14.95 11.51
N ARG A 85 0.80 -16.14 11.00
CA ARG A 85 -0.24 -16.31 9.97
C ARG A 85 -1.57 -15.67 10.35
N SER A 86 -1.95 -15.76 11.62
CA SER A 86 -3.20 -15.16 12.13
C SER A 86 -3.23 -13.64 11.98
N GLN A 87 -2.09 -12.96 12.06
CA GLN A 87 -1.99 -11.50 12.04
C GLN A 87 -1.82 -10.91 10.64
N LEU A 88 -1.66 -11.74 9.61
CA LEU A 88 -1.42 -11.25 8.25
C LEU A 88 -2.55 -10.34 7.74
N GLN A 89 -3.81 -10.69 8.00
CA GLN A 89 -4.95 -9.86 7.63
C GLN A 89 -4.97 -8.54 8.41
N LEU A 90 -4.60 -8.54 9.70
CA LEU A 90 -4.49 -7.33 10.51
C LEU A 90 -3.43 -6.37 9.94
N VAL A 91 -2.28 -6.90 9.52
CA VAL A 91 -1.23 -6.11 8.86
C VAL A 91 -1.76 -5.49 7.56
N GLY A 92 -2.47 -6.27 6.74
CA GLY A 92 -3.11 -5.76 5.51
C GLY A 92 -4.15 -4.69 5.79
N SER A 93 -5.02 -4.89 6.78
CA SER A 93 -6.05 -3.93 7.18
C SER A 93 -5.46 -2.61 7.66
N ALA A 94 -4.45 -2.67 8.54
CA ALA A 94 -3.76 -1.48 9.02
C ALA A 94 -3.05 -0.75 7.87
N ALA A 95 -2.41 -1.49 6.95
CA ALA A 95 -1.77 -0.91 5.77
C ALA A 95 -2.76 -0.19 4.85
N MET A 96 -3.96 -0.74 4.62
CA MET A 96 -4.99 -0.12 3.79
C MET A 96 -5.58 1.15 4.44
N VAL A 97 -5.81 1.13 5.75
CA VAL A 97 -6.26 2.34 6.48
C VAL A 97 -5.20 3.44 6.40
N LEU A 98 -3.91 3.10 6.46
CA LEU A 98 -2.84 4.08 6.29
C LEU A 98 -2.77 4.60 4.85
N ALA A 99 -2.82 3.71 3.86
CA ALA A 99 -2.70 4.07 2.46
C ALA A 99 -3.86 4.98 2.00
N SER A 100 -5.10 4.63 2.34
CA SER A 100 -6.27 5.44 1.98
C SER A 100 -6.26 6.84 2.61
N LYS A 101 -5.68 7.01 3.80
CA LYS A 101 -5.49 8.34 4.40
C LYS A 101 -4.45 9.19 3.69
N MET A 102 -3.55 8.57 2.92
CA MET A 102 -2.48 9.25 2.21
C MET A 102 -2.89 9.61 0.78
N GLU A 103 -3.58 8.71 0.08
CA GLU A 103 -3.88 8.86 -1.35
C GLU A 103 -5.32 9.30 -1.64
N ASP A 104 -6.28 8.92 -0.79
CA ASP A 104 -7.70 9.18 -1.06
C ASP A 104 -8.22 10.40 -0.28
N ALA A 105 -9.11 11.17 -0.93
CA ALA A 105 -9.80 12.28 -0.28
C ALA A 105 -10.78 11.80 0.80
N GLU A 106 -11.42 10.64 0.57
CA GLU A 106 -12.28 9.95 1.54
C GLU A 106 -11.62 8.61 1.90
N SER A 107 -11.00 8.56 3.08
CA SER A 107 -10.30 7.36 3.57
C SER A 107 -11.24 6.38 4.25
N VAL A 108 -10.92 5.08 4.21
CA VAL A 108 -11.61 4.07 5.05
C VAL A 108 -11.21 4.23 6.53
N SER A 109 -12.20 4.23 7.42
CA SER A 109 -11.96 4.30 8.86
C SER A 109 -11.57 2.94 9.44
N ALA A 110 -10.92 2.93 10.61
CA ALA A 110 -10.59 1.69 11.30
C ALA A 110 -11.85 0.85 11.62
N ASP A 111 -12.96 1.50 12.00
CA ASP A 111 -14.22 0.82 12.30
C ASP A 111 -14.86 0.20 11.04
N GLN A 112 -14.75 0.88 9.89
CA GLN A 112 -15.21 0.32 8.61
C GLN A 112 -14.36 -0.89 8.21
N MET A 113 -13.04 -0.79 8.40
CA MET A 113 -12.13 -1.88 8.09
C MET A 113 -12.32 -3.10 9.01
N ALA A 114 -12.57 -2.87 10.31
CA ALA A 114 -12.89 -3.94 11.26
C ALA A 114 -14.13 -4.74 10.83
N LYS A 115 -15.18 -4.05 10.36
CA LYS A 115 -16.38 -4.69 9.80
C LYS A 115 -16.06 -5.50 8.55
N ALA A 116 -15.18 -5.01 7.68
CA ALA A 116 -14.75 -5.75 6.48
C ALA A 116 -13.95 -7.02 6.81
N THR A 117 -13.39 -7.11 8.03
CA THR A 117 -12.74 -8.32 8.55
C THR A 117 -13.67 -9.21 9.38
N ASP A 118 -14.99 -9.06 9.24
CA ASP A 118 -16.01 -9.75 10.07
C ASP A 118 -15.83 -9.53 11.58
N ASN A 119 -15.23 -8.40 11.98
CA ASN A 119 -14.82 -8.10 13.36
C ASN A 119 -13.93 -9.19 13.98
N THR A 120 -13.10 -9.83 13.16
CA THR A 120 -12.05 -10.73 13.64
C THR A 120 -11.03 -9.97 14.50
N TYR A 121 -10.92 -8.65 14.28
CA TYR A 121 -10.09 -7.70 15.01
C TYR A 121 -10.82 -6.38 15.28
#